data_AF-A0A2S9XTV8-F1
#
_entry.id   AF-A0A2S9XTV8-F1
#
_cell.length_a   1.000
_cell.length_b   1.000
_cell.length_c   1.000
_cell.angle_alpha   90.00
_cell.angle_beta   90.00
_cell.angle_gamma   90.00
#
_symmetry.space_group_name_H-M   'P 1'
#
loop_
_entity.id
_entity.type
_entity.pdbx_description
1 polymer ?
#
loop_
_entity_poly.entity_id
_entity_poly.type
_entity_poly.pdbx_seq_one_letter_code
_entity_poly.pdbx_strand_id
1 'polypeptide(L)'
;MPINYDMLHKLYTLRPTARELFGSIIQVGVDQGRTTVDQLIEASSATRRQAITLLRELEEAGCGEFKVGRKGHPSRLVWVGDPREIARRVVSGELPDQPTAEQPQQPEPEPHAPDSLEVIGAPEPAPELELPLDLPLELPQPPTTEHATREQIEHTYVLRPDFRVSVALPANVTRREAEVLADWIRNLSFER
;
A
#
# COMPACT_ATOMS: atom_id res chain seq x y z
N MET A 1 -17.34 13.02 -16.39
CA MET A 1 -15.99 13.53 -16.69
C MET A 1 -15.23 12.40 -17.38
N PRO A 2 -14.56 12.63 -18.52
CA PRO A 2 -13.70 11.62 -19.13
C PRO A 2 -12.50 11.35 -18.21
N ILE A 3 -12.08 10.08 -18.11
CA ILE A 3 -10.91 9.67 -17.33
C ILE A 3 -9.65 10.14 -18.06
N ASN A 4 -8.76 10.85 -17.37
CA ASN A 4 -7.50 11.34 -17.93
C ASN A 4 -6.37 10.31 -17.72
N TYR A 5 -6.22 9.42 -18.70
CA TYR A 5 -5.25 8.32 -18.66
C TYR A 5 -3.79 8.78 -18.68
N ASP A 6 -3.46 9.90 -19.35
CA ASP A 6 -2.09 10.43 -19.40
C ASP A 6 -1.60 10.84 -17.99
N MET A 7 -2.48 11.49 -17.23
CA MET A 7 -2.18 11.87 -15.85
C MET A 7 -2.02 10.65 -14.95
N LEU A 8 -2.85 9.62 -15.11
CA LEU A 8 -2.73 8.37 -14.36
C LEU A 8 -1.42 7.64 -14.65
N HIS A 9 -1.02 7.58 -15.93
CA HIS A 9 0.22 6.95 -16.33
C HIS A 9 1.44 7.68 -15.75
N LYS A 10 1.40 9.03 -15.74
CA LYS A 10 2.40 9.85 -15.05
C LYS A 10 2.45 9.52 -13.56
N LEU A 11 1.32 9.49 -12.87
CA LEU A 11 1.25 9.16 -11.44
C LEU A 11 1.80 7.77 -11.13
N TYR A 12 1.45 6.77 -11.95
CA TYR A 12 1.97 5.42 -11.86
C TYR A 12 3.50 5.37 -12.03
N THR A 13 4.04 6.13 -12.99
CA THR A 13 5.48 6.16 -13.25
C THR A 13 6.27 6.91 -12.17
N LEU A 14 5.73 8.04 -11.69
CA LEU A 14 6.39 8.92 -10.73
C LEU A 14 6.30 8.44 -9.29
N ARG A 15 5.24 7.72 -8.90
CA ARG A 15 5.00 7.35 -7.50
C ARG A 15 5.00 5.84 -7.29
N PRO A 16 5.87 5.30 -6.42
CA PRO A 16 5.89 3.88 -6.11
C PRO A 16 4.56 3.41 -5.47
N THR A 17 3.96 4.25 -4.63
CA THR A 17 2.64 3.98 -4.01
C THR A 17 1.53 3.75 -5.02
N ALA A 18 1.57 4.46 -6.16
CA ALA A 18 0.58 4.26 -7.21
C ALA A 18 0.74 2.88 -7.85
N ARG A 19 1.99 2.43 -8.06
CA ARG A 19 2.26 1.11 -8.64
C ARG A 19 1.76 -0.02 -7.76
N GLU A 20 2.01 0.08 -6.45
CA GLU A 20 1.55 -0.88 -5.46
C GLU A 20 0.02 -0.92 -5.39
N LEU A 21 -0.65 0.24 -5.37
CA LEU A 21 -2.11 0.34 -5.44
C LEU A 21 -2.65 -0.41 -6.67
N PHE A 22 -2.20 -0.03 -7.88
CA PHE A 22 -2.75 -0.61 -9.10
C PHE A 22 -2.42 -2.11 -9.22
N GLY A 23 -1.24 -2.55 -8.77
CA GLY A 23 -0.90 -3.96 -8.67
C GLY A 23 -1.83 -4.73 -7.72
N SER A 24 -2.08 -4.18 -6.53
CA SER A 24 -3.02 -4.74 -5.56
C SER A 24 -4.44 -4.83 -6.12
N ILE A 25 -4.91 -3.79 -6.83
CA ILE A 25 -6.23 -3.79 -7.48
C ILE A 25 -6.36 -4.90 -8.53
N ILE A 26 -5.31 -5.16 -9.30
CA ILE A 26 -5.30 -6.21 -10.32
C ILE A 26 -5.32 -7.60 -9.66
N GLN A 27 -4.52 -7.78 -8.60
CA GLN A 27 -4.30 -9.07 -7.97
C GLN A 27 -5.43 -9.46 -6.99
N VAL A 28 -5.80 -8.56 -6.09
CA VAL A 28 -6.81 -8.79 -5.03
C VAL A 28 -8.19 -8.36 -5.51
N GLY A 29 -8.27 -7.28 -6.30
CA GLY A 29 -9.55 -6.63 -6.61
C GLY A 29 -9.93 -5.58 -5.57
N VAL A 30 -11.05 -4.90 -5.81
CA VAL A 30 -11.56 -3.87 -4.92
C VAL A 30 -12.96 -4.27 -4.48
N ASP A 31 -13.12 -4.53 -3.18
CA ASP A 31 -14.43 -4.84 -2.63
C ASP A 31 -15.37 -3.65 -2.81
N GLN A 32 -16.46 -3.88 -3.53
CA GLN A 32 -17.55 -2.92 -3.74
C GLN A 32 -17.15 -1.63 -4.49
N GLY A 33 -16.11 -1.68 -5.33
CA GLY A 33 -15.73 -0.53 -6.16
C GLY A 33 -15.34 0.71 -5.35
N ARG A 34 -14.80 0.51 -4.14
CA ARG A 34 -14.31 1.58 -3.27
C ARG A 34 -12.95 1.25 -2.69
N THR A 35 -12.03 2.21 -2.69
CA THR A 35 -10.71 2.06 -2.07
C THR A 35 -10.61 2.99 -0.88
N THR A 36 -10.37 2.45 0.29
CA THR A 36 -10.17 3.24 1.51
C THR A 36 -8.71 3.63 1.70
N VAL A 37 -8.47 4.70 2.45
CA VAL A 37 -7.10 5.11 2.82
C VAL A 37 -6.41 4.01 3.62
N ASP A 38 -7.13 3.33 4.52
CA ASP A 38 -6.54 2.31 5.38
C ASP A 38 -6.16 1.05 4.57
N GLN A 39 -7.00 0.60 3.63
CA GLN A 39 -6.64 -0.46 2.68
C GLN A 39 -5.39 -0.13 1.86
N LEU A 40 -5.21 1.14 1.48
CA LEU A 40 -4.02 1.57 0.76
C LEU A 40 -2.77 1.52 1.65
N ILE A 41 -2.88 1.90 2.93
CA ILE A 41 -1.77 1.81 3.90
C ILE A 41 -1.44 0.35 4.24
N GLU A 42 -2.42 -0.55 4.21
CA GLU A 42 -2.19 -1.98 4.40
C GLU A 42 -1.57 -2.64 3.17
N ALA A 43 -2.02 -2.27 1.97
CA ALA A 43 -1.54 -2.84 0.71
C ALA A 43 -0.21 -2.22 0.22
N SER A 44 0.17 -1.05 0.74
CA SER A 44 1.39 -0.34 0.36
C SER A 44 2.09 0.23 1.57
N SER A 45 3.41 0.43 1.51
CA SER A 45 4.17 1.07 2.62
C SER A 45 3.95 2.59 2.71
N ALA A 46 2.79 3.09 2.27
CA ALA A 46 2.51 4.51 2.16
C ALA A 46 2.03 5.11 3.48
N THR A 47 2.47 6.33 3.74
CA THR A 47 1.92 7.13 4.84
C THR A 47 0.49 7.57 4.52
N ARG A 48 -0.32 7.80 5.57
CA ARG A 48 -1.69 8.32 5.43
C ARG A 48 -1.77 9.58 4.56
N ARG A 49 -0.75 10.45 4.63
CA ARG A 49 -0.66 11.66 3.81
C ARG A 49 -0.49 11.32 2.32
N GLN A 50 0.44 10.43 1.99
CA GLN A 50 0.67 9.97 0.61
C GLN A 50 -0.56 9.28 0.05
N ALA A 51 -1.23 8.44 0.84
CA ALA A 51 -2.48 7.80 0.47
C ALA A 51 -3.58 8.83 0.13
N ILE A 52 -3.79 9.83 1.00
CA ILE A 52 -4.78 10.89 0.73
C ILE A 52 -4.41 11.71 -0.51
N THR A 53 -3.14 12.07 -0.68
CA THR A 53 -2.69 12.80 -1.87
C THR A 53 -2.94 11.99 -3.14
N LEU A 54 -2.62 10.69 -3.14
CA LEU A 54 -2.86 9.81 -4.28
C LEU A 54 -4.36 9.71 -4.61
N LEU A 55 -5.22 9.50 -3.61
CA LEU A 55 -6.66 9.39 -3.84
C LEU A 55 -7.28 10.69 -4.39
N ARG A 56 -6.76 11.86 -3.99
CA ARG A 56 -7.17 13.15 -4.56
C ARG A 56 -6.74 13.31 -6.01
N GLU A 57 -5.53 12.87 -6.34
CA GLU A 57 -5.04 12.93 -7.73
C GLU A 57 -5.79 11.95 -8.64
N LEU A 58 -6.24 10.80 -8.11
CA LEU A 58 -7.12 9.87 -8.83
C LEU A 58 -8.50 10.49 -9.11
N GLU A 59 -9.05 11.24 -8.14
CA GLU A 59 -10.27 12.03 -8.33
C GLU A 59 -10.08 13.12 -9.40
N GLU A 60 -8.96 13.85 -9.37
CA GLU A 60 -8.61 14.87 -10.37
C GLU A 60 -8.44 14.26 -11.77
N ALA A 61 -7.94 13.03 -11.85
CA ALA A 61 -7.86 12.25 -13.07
C ALA A 61 -9.21 11.68 -13.54
N GLY A 62 -10.29 11.87 -12.77
CA GLY A 62 -11.64 11.42 -13.10
C GLY A 62 -11.90 9.94 -12.84
N CYS A 63 -11.04 9.24 -12.08
CA CYS A 63 -11.24 7.83 -11.75
C CYS A 63 -12.40 7.58 -10.77
N GLY A 64 -12.77 8.60 -10.01
CA GLY A 64 -13.69 8.44 -8.89
C GLY A 64 -14.02 9.74 -8.18
N GLU A 65 -14.85 9.61 -7.16
CA GLU A 65 -15.17 10.68 -6.21
C GLU A 65 -14.50 10.37 -4.87
N PHE A 66 -13.67 11.29 -4.36
CA PHE A 66 -12.97 11.10 -3.09
C PHE A 66 -13.80 11.65 -1.93
N LYS A 67 -14.35 10.74 -1.12
CA LYS A 67 -15.15 11.08 0.06
C LYS A 67 -14.28 11.07 1.30
N VAL A 68 -13.98 12.28 1.79
CA VAL A 68 -13.29 12.48 3.08
C VAL A 68 -14.23 12.10 4.21
N GLY A 69 -13.82 11.12 5.01
CA GLY A 69 -14.58 10.66 6.16
C GLY A 69 -14.58 11.67 7.31
N ARG A 70 -15.71 11.80 8.01
CA ARG A 70 -15.86 12.52 9.28
C ARG A 70 -16.46 11.58 10.32
N LYS A 71 -16.23 11.82 11.62
CA LYS A 71 -16.80 11.05 12.76
C LYS A 71 -16.61 9.52 12.64
N GLY A 72 -15.38 9.07 12.39
CA GLY A 72 -15.06 7.63 12.35
C GLY A 72 -15.40 6.92 11.05
N HIS A 73 -15.96 7.60 10.06
CA HIS A 73 -16.04 7.02 8.71
C HIS A 73 -14.67 7.06 8.04
N PRO A 74 -14.21 5.97 7.40
CA PRO A 74 -12.94 5.97 6.70
C PRO A 74 -13.05 6.83 5.43
N SER A 75 -11.97 7.56 5.15
CA SER A 75 -11.79 8.27 3.88
C SER A 75 -11.67 7.25 2.74
N ARG A 76 -12.43 7.45 1.68
CA ARG A 76 -12.60 6.46 0.61
C ARG A 76 -12.79 7.10 -0.75
N LEU A 77 -12.22 6.50 -1.77
CA LEU A 77 -12.46 6.80 -3.17
C LEU A 77 -13.55 5.86 -3.69
N VAL A 78 -14.62 6.41 -4.26
CA VAL A 78 -15.66 5.65 -4.95
C VAL A 78 -15.33 5.70 -6.44
N TRP A 79 -15.06 4.55 -7.05
CA TRP A 79 -14.67 4.48 -8.45
C TRP A 79 -15.88 4.71 -9.37
N VAL A 80 -15.69 5.45 -10.46
CA VAL A 80 -16.74 5.76 -11.46
C VAL A 80 -16.90 4.64 -12.52
N GLY A 81 -16.01 3.64 -12.50
CA GLY A 81 -16.06 2.45 -13.35
C GLY A 81 -15.32 1.27 -12.71
N ASP A 82 -15.04 0.22 -13.49
CA ASP A 82 -14.35 -0.95 -12.98
C ASP A 82 -12.88 -0.63 -12.63
N PRO A 83 -12.49 -0.68 -11.34
CA PRO A 83 -11.14 -0.31 -10.92
C PRO A 83 -10.08 -1.23 -11.53
N ARG A 84 -10.43 -2.49 -11.81
CA ARG A 84 -9.53 -3.45 -12.49
C ARG A 84 -9.24 -3.04 -13.92
N GLU A 85 -10.23 -2.55 -14.66
CA GLU A 85 -10.01 -2.09 -16.04
C GLU A 85 -9.14 -0.84 -16.07
N ILE A 86 -9.41 0.12 -15.16
CA ILE A 86 -8.60 1.34 -15.04
C ILE A 86 -7.16 0.97 -14.70
N ALA A 87 -6.95 0.10 -13.71
CA ALA A 87 -5.62 -0.36 -13.31
C ALA A 87 -4.89 -1.06 -14.47
N ARG A 88 -5.56 -1.97 -15.20
CA ARG A 88 -4.97 -2.65 -16.36
C ARG A 88 -4.56 -1.65 -17.45
N ARG A 89 -5.40 -0.67 -17.77
CA ARG A 89 -5.07 0.35 -18.79
C ARG A 89 -3.87 1.19 -18.39
N VAL A 90 -3.79 1.58 -17.12
CA VAL A 90 -2.65 2.37 -16.60
C VAL A 90 -1.36 1.56 -16.62
N VAL A 91 -1.42 0.26 -16.28
CA VAL A 91 -0.25 -0.63 -16.28
C VAL A 91 0.19 -1.01 -17.70
N SER A 92 -0.75 -1.29 -18.61
CA SER A 92 -0.45 -1.56 -20.02
C SER A 92 0.06 -0.33 -20.77
N GLY A 93 -0.27 0.88 -20.32
CA GLY A 93 0.07 2.11 -21.04
C GLY A 93 -0.69 2.30 -22.36
N GLU A 94 -1.78 1.55 -22.58
CA GLU A 94 -2.62 1.65 -23.77
C GLU A 94 -3.47 2.93 -23.72
N LEU A 95 -2.95 3.98 -24.33
CA LEU A 95 -3.71 5.16 -24.75
C LEU A 95 -4.70 4.76 -25.86
N PRO A 96 -5.94 5.29 -25.88
CA PRO A 96 -6.89 4.99 -26.94
C PRO A 96 -6.53 5.76 -28.21
N ASP A 97 -5.54 5.29 -28.97
CA ASP A 97 -5.44 5.57 -30.41
C ASP A 97 -4.47 4.65 -31.18
N GLN A 98 -4.41 3.35 -30.88
CA GLN A 98 -4.00 2.37 -31.90
C GLN A 98 -4.81 1.08 -31.81
N PRO A 99 -5.26 0.54 -32.95
CA PRO A 99 -5.95 -0.74 -33.01
C PRO A 99 -4.98 -1.86 -32.62
N THR A 100 -5.45 -2.72 -31.72
CA THR A 100 -5.06 -4.10 -31.46
C THR A 100 -3.91 -4.62 -32.34
N ALA A 101 -2.70 -4.63 -31.78
CA ALA A 101 -1.67 -5.58 -32.18
C ALA A 101 -1.84 -6.84 -31.34
N GLU A 102 -2.45 -7.83 -31.97
CA GLU A 102 -2.41 -9.28 -31.72
C GLU A 102 -1.78 -9.76 -30.40
N GLN A 103 -2.64 -10.36 -29.59
CA GLN A 103 -2.27 -11.46 -28.70
C GLN A 103 -1.68 -12.60 -29.55
N PRO A 104 -0.50 -13.15 -29.22
CA PRO A 104 -0.19 -14.52 -29.60
C PRO A 104 -1.06 -15.42 -28.72
N GLN A 105 -2.20 -15.82 -29.29
CA GLN A 105 -2.94 -17.00 -28.87
C GLN A 105 -1.96 -18.17 -28.82
N GLN A 106 -1.72 -18.74 -27.64
CA GLN A 106 -1.20 -20.10 -27.58
C GLN A 106 -2.28 -21.01 -28.17
N PRO A 107 -2.00 -21.77 -29.24
CA PRO A 107 -3.00 -22.63 -29.84
C PRO A 107 -3.29 -23.78 -28.87
N GLU A 108 -4.56 -23.85 -28.51
CA GLU A 108 -5.24 -25.07 -28.10
C GLU A 108 -5.29 -26.02 -29.31
N PRO A 109 -4.95 -27.31 -29.13
CA PRO A 109 -5.62 -28.32 -29.93
C PRO A 109 -6.27 -29.37 -29.02
N GLU A 110 -7.60 -29.31 -28.90
CA GLU A 110 -8.41 -30.52 -28.73
C GLU A 110 -8.43 -31.33 -30.06
N PRO A 111 -9.08 -32.50 -30.17
CA PRO A 111 -8.82 -33.76 -29.47
C PRO A 111 -8.72 -34.94 -30.48
N HIS A 112 -7.84 -35.92 -30.27
CA HIS A 112 -7.94 -37.21 -30.97
C HIS A 112 -7.57 -38.38 -30.04
N ALA A 113 -8.59 -39.17 -29.71
CA ALA A 113 -8.47 -40.58 -29.32
C ALA A 113 -8.72 -41.46 -30.57
N PRO A 114 -8.54 -42.80 -30.55
CA PRO A 114 -8.00 -43.66 -29.49
C PRO A 114 -6.91 -44.65 -29.96
N ASP A 115 -6.48 -45.47 -29.02
CA ASP A 115 -6.10 -46.89 -29.20
C ASP A 115 -4.62 -47.22 -29.47
N SER A 116 -3.89 -47.56 -28.40
CA SER A 116 -3.39 -48.94 -28.22
C SER A 116 -2.72 -49.12 -26.87
N LEU A 117 -2.97 -50.31 -26.33
CA LEU A 117 -2.59 -50.90 -25.05
C LEU A 117 -1.08 -51.05 -24.82
N GLU A 118 -0.80 -51.46 -23.59
CA GLU A 118 0.47 -51.96 -23.02
C GLU A 118 1.28 -50.91 -22.23
N VAL A 119 1.82 -51.15 -21.04
CA VAL A 119 1.90 -52.30 -20.13
C VAL A 119 2.48 -51.72 -18.83
N ILE A 120 1.88 -52.11 -17.70
CA ILE A 120 2.50 -52.45 -16.40
C ILE A 120 3.79 -51.70 -15.99
N GLY A 121 3.72 -50.97 -14.88
CA GLY A 121 4.93 -50.55 -14.15
C GLY A 121 4.60 -49.84 -12.83
N ALA A 122 4.77 -50.59 -11.73
CA ALA A 122 4.71 -50.27 -10.31
C ALA A 122 4.72 -48.80 -9.82
N PRO A 123 4.04 -48.49 -8.69
CA PRO A 123 4.18 -47.21 -8.00
C PRO A 123 5.60 -47.08 -7.42
N GLU A 124 6.32 -46.08 -7.90
CA GLU A 124 7.61 -45.64 -7.36
C GLU A 124 7.39 -45.12 -5.93
N PRO A 125 8.09 -45.65 -4.90
CA PRO A 125 7.93 -45.18 -3.54
C PRO A 125 8.49 -43.77 -3.40
N ALA A 126 7.71 -42.92 -2.72
CA ALA A 126 8.10 -41.56 -2.39
C ALA A 126 9.51 -41.50 -1.76
N PRO A 127 10.40 -40.60 -2.22
CA PRO A 127 11.64 -40.35 -1.50
C PRO A 127 11.30 -39.63 -0.19
N GLU A 128 11.56 -40.34 0.89
CA GLU A 128 11.61 -39.86 2.27
C GLU A 128 12.69 -38.77 2.33
N LEU A 129 12.26 -37.50 2.31
CA LEU A 129 13.14 -36.35 2.49
C LEU A 129 13.56 -36.30 3.96
N GLU A 130 14.69 -36.93 4.28
CA GLU A 130 15.41 -36.70 5.53
C GLU A 130 15.82 -35.22 5.59
N LEU A 131 15.16 -34.45 6.47
CA LEU A 131 15.55 -33.09 6.79
C LEU A 131 16.81 -33.12 7.66
N PRO A 132 17.95 -32.57 7.22
CA PRO A 132 19.06 -32.32 8.12
C PRO A 132 18.65 -31.25 9.15
N LEU A 133 18.42 -31.71 10.38
CA LEU A 133 18.14 -30.97 11.60
C LEU A 133 19.39 -30.23 12.10
N ASP A 134 19.96 -29.34 11.28
CA ASP A 134 21.07 -28.48 11.71
C ASP A 134 21.18 -27.20 10.86
N LEU A 135 20.06 -26.49 10.67
CA LEU A 135 20.13 -25.07 10.38
C LEU A 135 20.23 -24.30 11.72
N PRO A 136 21.26 -23.48 11.92
CA PRO A 136 21.26 -22.49 12.98
C PRO A 136 20.03 -21.61 12.75
N LEU A 137 19.09 -21.64 13.70
CA LEU A 137 18.00 -20.68 13.79
C LEU A 137 18.62 -19.31 14.12
N GLU A 138 19.17 -18.65 13.09
CA GLU A 138 19.40 -17.22 13.14
C GLU A 138 18.02 -16.58 13.01
N LEU A 139 17.32 -16.52 14.15
CA LEU A 139 16.15 -15.68 14.31
C LEU A 139 16.50 -14.32 13.69
N PRO A 140 15.73 -13.81 12.71
CA PRO A 140 15.94 -12.46 12.24
C PRO A 140 15.83 -11.58 13.48
N GLN A 141 16.97 -11.01 13.88
CA GLN A 141 17.03 -10.01 14.91
C GLN A 141 15.96 -8.98 14.52
N PRO A 142 15.00 -8.63 15.41
CA PRO A 142 14.10 -7.54 15.12
C PRO A 142 14.99 -6.38 14.69
N PRO A 143 14.67 -5.62 13.61
CA PRO A 143 15.53 -4.54 13.17
C PRO A 143 15.79 -3.66 14.37
N THR A 144 16.98 -3.80 14.95
CA THR A 144 17.47 -2.97 16.03
C THR A 144 17.39 -1.61 15.42
N THR A 145 16.37 -0.89 15.83
CA THR A 145 16.11 0.43 15.31
C THR A 145 17.14 1.29 16.02
N GLU A 146 18.36 1.22 15.51
CA GLU A 146 19.46 2.13 15.76
C GLU A 146 19.03 3.47 15.17
N HIS A 147 17.99 4.07 15.76
CA HIS A 147 17.75 5.48 15.63
C HIS A 147 18.91 6.14 16.35
N ALA A 148 19.90 6.45 15.51
CA ALA A 148 20.93 7.44 15.69
C ALA A 148 20.62 8.39 16.84
N THR A 149 21.59 8.55 17.71
CA THR A 149 21.75 9.52 18.79
C THR A 149 21.31 10.92 18.34
N ARG A 150 20.00 11.15 18.23
CA ARG A 150 19.40 12.41 17.78
C ARG A 150 19.52 13.35 18.95
N GLU A 151 20.32 14.40 18.79
CA GLU A 151 20.48 15.49 19.74
C GLU A 151 19.12 15.92 20.31
N GLN A 152 18.89 15.64 21.60
CA GLN A 152 17.66 16.03 22.28
C GLN A 152 17.91 17.34 23.02
N ILE A 153 17.01 18.30 22.84
CA ILE A 153 17.01 19.58 23.53
C ILE A 153 16.00 19.48 24.67
N GLU A 154 16.49 19.60 25.91
CA GLU A 154 15.65 19.63 27.10
C GLU A 154 15.08 21.04 27.30
N HIS A 155 13.76 21.12 27.39
CA HIS A 155 13.03 22.35 27.69
C HIS A 155 12.40 22.24 29.07
N THR A 156 12.84 23.09 29.99
CA THR A 156 12.32 23.13 31.37
C THR A 156 11.36 24.29 31.55
N TYR A 157 10.14 23.99 32.01
CA TYR A 157 9.10 24.96 32.33
C TYR A 157 8.79 24.94 33.82
N VAL A 158 8.78 26.12 34.45
CA VAL A 158 8.41 26.29 35.85
C VAL A 158 6.95 26.72 35.89
N LEU A 159 6.05 25.83 36.30
CA LEU A 159 4.61 26.11 36.36
C LEU A 159 4.19 26.64 37.73
N ARG A 160 4.91 26.24 38.80
CA ARG A 160 4.79 26.76 40.17
C ARG A 160 6.18 26.81 40.82
N PRO A 161 6.39 27.56 41.91
CA PRO A 161 7.68 27.58 42.61
C PRO A 161 8.22 26.18 42.93
N ASP A 162 7.32 25.24 43.24
CA ASP A 162 7.64 23.87 43.65
C ASP A 162 7.38 22.83 42.54
N PHE A 163 6.96 23.26 41.34
CA PHE A 163 6.57 22.35 40.25
C PHE A 163 7.21 22.75 38.92
N ARG A 164 8.12 21.89 38.45
CA ARG A 164 8.85 22.05 37.19
C ARG A 164 8.57 20.86 36.29
N VAL A 165 8.36 21.13 35.01
CA VAL A 165 8.13 20.13 33.97
C VAL A 165 9.26 20.24 32.95
N SER A 166 10.01 19.15 32.77
CA SER A 166 11.01 19.04 31.70
C SER A 166 10.44 18.22 30.55
N VAL A 167 10.62 18.70 29.33
CA VAL A 167 10.27 17.99 28.10
C VAL A 167 11.51 17.91 27.22
N ALA A 168 11.96 16.69 26.91
CA ALA A 168 13.05 16.45 25.96
C ALA A 168 12.47 16.30 24.55
N LEU A 169 12.89 17.15 23.62
CA LEU A 169 12.44 17.14 22.23
C LEU A 169 13.62 16.96 21.28
N PRO A 170 13.47 16.24 20.15
CA PRO A 170 14.51 16.17 19.14
C PRO A 170 14.88 17.57 18.61
N ALA A 171 16.16 17.82 18.33
CA ALA A 171 16.61 19.10 17.75
C ALA A 171 15.99 19.39 16.37
N ASN A 172 15.54 18.35 15.66
CA ASN A 172 15.00 18.42 14.31
C ASN A 172 13.46 18.41 14.24
N VAL A 173 12.75 18.81 15.32
CA VAL A 173 11.29 18.91 15.30
C VAL A 173 10.83 19.90 14.22
N THR A 174 10.00 19.43 13.31
CA THR A 174 9.45 20.27 12.24
C THR A 174 8.31 21.15 12.78
N ARG A 175 8.02 22.27 12.10
CA ARG A 175 6.92 23.18 12.47
C ARG A 175 5.57 22.45 12.66
N ARG A 176 5.27 21.50 11.77
CA ARG A 176 4.02 20.74 11.82
C ARG A 176 3.96 19.82 13.04
N GLU A 177 5.06 19.16 13.37
CA GLU A 177 5.14 18.30 14.57
C GLU A 177 5.04 19.12 15.84
N ALA A 178 5.66 20.31 15.87
CA ALA A 178 5.51 21.26 16.98
C ALA A 178 4.05 21.71 17.16
N GLU A 179 3.34 22.01 16.07
CA GLU A 179 1.90 22.36 16.12
C GLU A 179 1.04 21.21 16.68
N VAL A 180 1.28 19.98 16.21
CA VAL A 180 0.57 18.79 16.71
C VAL A 180 0.87 18.53 18.19
N LEU A 181 2.14 18.63 18.60
CA LEU A 181 2.54 18.47 19.99
C LEU A 181 1.88 19.54 20.88
N ALA A 182 1.85 20.79 20.43
CA ALA A 182 1.22 21.88 21.15
C ALA A 182 -0.28 21.64 21.35
N ASP A 183 -0.98 21.19 20.30
CA ASP A 183 -2.41 20.87 20.40
C ASP A 183 -2.68 19.67 21.28
N TRP A 184 -1.80 18.66 21.26
CA TRP A 184 -1.90 17.53 22.19
C TRP A 184 -1.74 17.97 23.65
N ILE A 185 -0.71 18.78 23.96
CA ILE A 185 -0.49 19.30 25.32
C ILE A 185 -1.69 20.12 25.80
N ARG A 186 -2.30 20.94 24.93
CA ARG A 186 -3.50 21.73 25.28
C ARG A 186 -4.72 20.87 25.60
N ASN A 187 -4.80 19.68 25.02
CA ASN A 187 -5.91 18.74 25.22
C ASN A 187 -5.68 17.79 26.39
N LEU A 188 -4.50 17.80 27.03
CA LEU A 188 -4.28 17.08 28.26
C LEU A 188 -5.19 17.66 29.35
N SER A 189 -6.15 16.86 29.79
CA SER A 189 -6.93 17.18 30.97
C SER A 189 -6.06 16.93 32.19
N PHE A 190 -5.71 18.00 32.90
CA PHE A 190 -5.14 17.88 34.23
C PHE A 190 -6.30 17.63 35.19
N GLU A 191 -6.48 16.38 35.62
CA GLU A 191 -7.36 16.09 36.76
C GLU A 191 -6.90 16.93 37.96
N ARG A 192 -7.88 17.56 38.61
CA ARG A 192 -7.69 18.69 39.52
C ARG A 192 -7.69 18.24 40.97
#